data_AF-A0A3B0Y0K8-F1
#
_entry.id   AF-A0A3B0Y0K8-F1
#
_cell.length_a   1.000
_cell.length_b   1.000
_cell.length_c   1.000
_cell.angle_alpha   90.00
_cell.angle_beta   90.00
_cell.angle_gamma   90.00
#
_symmetry.space_group_name_H-M   'P 1'
#
loop_
_entity.id
_entity.type
_entity.pdbx_description
1 polymer ?
#
loop_
_entity_poly.entity_id
_entity_poly.type
_entity_poly.pdbx_seq_one_letter_code
_entity_poly.pdbx_strand_id
1 'polypeptide(L)'
;MKYSLMTGMLISALLSPLNTVIAAEQGVFKNRSQQQHALKKWEANKVKAEFKNMYSGARLNSAQKLNGNPWEAKRARMRQGNKQTLQQNNTWGGCREYSYKMRDQCYARGGDAYTCERYYDARVDYCNEKFQ
;
A
#
# COMPACT_ATOMS: atom_id res chain seq x y z
N MET A 1 27.20 6.07 66.84
CA MET A 1 26.34 6.99 66.06
C MET A 1 27.13 7.54 64.89
N LYS A 2 26.60 7.31 63.68
CA LYS A 2 26.78 8.08 62.42
C LYS A 2 28.13 7.99 61.69
N TYR A 3 28.28 6.95 60.88
CA TYR A 3 29.06 7.00 59.64
C TYR A 3 28.22 7.71 58.57
N SER A 4 28.65 8.90 58.12
CA SER A 4 28.02 9.65 57.02
C SER A 4 28.82 9.40 55.74
N LEU A 5 28.46 8.35 55.01
CA LEU A 5 28.87 8.11 53.63
C LEU A 5 27.83 8.80 52.74
N MET A 6 28.09 10.05 52.36
CA MET A 6 27.33 10.71 51.30
C MET A 6 28.03 10.40 49.98
N THR A 7 27.57 9.32 49.37
CA THR A 7 27.92 8.83 48.05
C THR A 7 27.55 9.89 47.01
N GLY A 8 28.56 10.56 46.47
CA GLY A 8 28.42 11.33 45.24
C GLY A 8 28.33 10.37 44.06
N MET A 9 27.24 10.46 43.29
CA MET A 9 27.22 10.13 41.87
C MET A 9 26.01 10.82 41.24
N LEU A 10 26.28 12.01 40.70
CA LEU A 10 25.45 12.69 39.70
C LEU A 10 25.44 11.83 38.43
N ILE A 11 24.41 11.00 38.26
CA ILE A 11 24.12 10.37 36.97
C ILE A 11 23.13 11.27 36.24
N SER A 12 23.67 12.30 35.59
CA SER A 12 22.97 13.06 34.56
C SER A 12 22.93 12.22 33.27
N ALA A 13 21.99 11.29 33.19
CA ALA A 13 21.70 10.57 31.97
C ALA A 13 20.62 11.32 31.17
N LEU A 14 21.10 12.19 30.28
CA LEU A 14 20.56 12.45 28.93
C LEU A 14 19.04 12.32 28.76
N LEU A 15 18.30 13.36 29.17
CA LEU A 15 17.05 13.73 28.53
C LEU A 15 17.35 14.07 27.07
N SER A 16 17.27 13.07 26.18
CA SER A 16 17.20 13.35 24.75
C SER A 16 15.79 13.85 24.46
N PRO A 17 15.58 15.09 23.98
CA PRO A 17 14.31 15.42 23.37
C PRO A 17 14.16 14.53 22.14
N LEU A 18 13.12 13.69 22.14
CA LEU A 18 12.62 13.02 20.94
C LEU A 18 12.21 14.12 19.95
N ASN A 19 13.17 14.58 19.16
CA ASN A 19 12.93 15.52 18.08
C ASN A 19 12.10 14.81 16.99
N THR A 20 10.79 15.02 17.10
CA THR A 20 9.85 15.28 16.00
C THR A 20 9.97 14.40 14.75
N VAL A 21 9.16 13.34 14.69
CA VAL A 21 8.62 12.87 13.41
C VAL A 21 7.30 13.61 13.16
N ILE A 22 7.38 14.88 12.76
CA ILE A 22 6.25 15.59 12.14
C ILE A 22 6.73 16.02 10.75
N ALA A 23 6.95 15.03 9.88
CA ALA A 23 7.39 15.26 8.50
C ALA A 23 6.38 14.73 7.47
N ALA A 24 5.11 14.50 7.87
CA ALA A 24 4.08 13.97 6.98
C ALA A 24 2.80 14.82 6.90
N GLU A 25 2.61 15.84 7.74
CA GLU A 25 1.33 16.58 7.77
C GLU A 25 1.31 17.88 6.95
N GLN A 26 2.43 18.28 6.35
CA GLN A 26 2.47 19.39 5.39
C GLN A 26 2.13 18.94 3.95
N GLY A 27 1.48 17.78 3.80
CA GLY A 27 1.14 17.17 2.52
C GLY A 27 -0.16 17.69 1.90
N VAL A 28 -0.52 17.09 0.76
CA VAL A 28 -1.74 17.30 -0.06
C VAL A 28 -3.06 17.42 0.75
N PHE A 29 -3.07 16.92 1.98
CA PHE A 29 -4.21 16.93 2.90
C PHE A 29 -4.28 18.14 3.84
N LYS A 30 -3.35 19.11 3.71
CA LYS A 30 -3.33 20.31 4.55
C LYS A 30 -4.69 21.03 4.51
N ASN A 31 -5.25 21.33 5.70
CA ASN A 31 -6.55 21.97 5.91
C ASN A 31 -7.80 21.12 5.62
N ARG A 32 -7.69 19.79 5.51
CA ARG A 32 -8.82 18.88 5.28
C ARG A 32 -9.02 17.97 6.49
N SER A 33 -10.26 17.82 6.96
CA SER A 33 -10.58 16.98 8.12
C SER A 33 -10.61 15.49 7.75
N GLN A 34 -10.32 14.61 8.71
CA GLN A 34 -10.39 13.14 8.51
C GLN A 34 -11.74 12.64 7.97
N GLN A 35 -12.83 13.32 8.31
CA GLN A 35 -14.16 13.00 7.77
C GLN A 35 -14.28 13.29 6.27
N GLN A 36 -13.54 14.27 5.74
CA GLN A 36 -13.47 14.57 4.31
C GLN A 36 -12.53 13.61 3.55
N HIS A 37 -11.63 12.95 4.28
CA HIS A 37 -10.69 11.95 3.74
C HIS A 37 -11.33 10.57 3.58
N ALA A 38 -12.42 10.30 4.30
CA ALA A 38 -13.14 9.04 4.16
C ALA A 38 -13.69 8.85 2.74
N LEU A 39 -13.44 7.68 2.15
CA LEU A 39 -14.06 7.28 0.91
C LEU A 39 -15.57 7.13 1.09
N LYS A 40 -16.36 7.61 0.12
CA LYS A 40 -17.78 7.26 0.03
C LYS A 40 -17.90 5.75 -0.15
N LYS A 41 -19.02 5.16 0.30
CA LYS A 41 -19.26 3.70 0.22
C LYS A 41 -19.01 3.12 -1.18
N TRP A 42 -19.42 3.82 -2.24
CA TRP A 42 -19.20 3.37 -3.62
C TRP A 42 -17.72 3.45 -4.05
N GLU A 43 -16.96 4.43 -3.53
CA GLU A 43 -15.52 4.58 -3.79
C GLU A 43 -14.73 3.47 -3.08
N ALA A 44 -15.07 3.19 -1.83
CA ALA A 44 -14.51 2.08 -1.07
C ALA A 44 -14.81 0.73 -1.75
N ASN A 45 -16.05 0.54 -2.22
CA ASN A 45 -16.42 -0.65 -2.99
C ASN A 45 -15.63 -0.77 -4.30
N LYS A 46 -15.35 0.35 -4.97
CA LYS A 46 -14.52 0.37 -6.18
C LYS A 46 -13.09 -0.09 -5.88
N VAL A 47 -12.45 0.47 -4.85
CA VAL A 47 -11.11 0.03 -4.42
C VAL A 47 -11.10 -1.45 -4.08
N LYS A 48 -12.09 -1.93 -3.32
CA LYS A 48 -12.23 -3.35 -2.98
C LYS A 48 -12.42 -4.24 -4.23
N ALA A 49 -13.15 -3.77 -5.23
CA ALA A 49 -13.33 -4.47 -6.49
C ALA A 49 -12.04 -4.48 -7.33
N GLU A 50 -11.28 -3.40 -7.36
CA GLU A 50 -9.96 -3.32 -8.00
C GLU A 50 -9.05 -4.43 -7.45
N PHE A 51 -8.93 -4.53 -6.13
CA PHE A 51 -8.13 -5.58 -5.49
C PHE A 51 -8.70 -6.98 -5.68
N LYS A 52 -10.03 -7.14 -5.58
CA LYS A 52 -10.66 -8.44 -5.83
C LYS A 52 -10.32 -8.94 -7.23
N ASN A 53 -10.40 -8.07 -8.25
CA ASN A 53 -10.07 -8.40 -9.64
C ASN A 53 -8.57 -8.66 -9.81
N MET A 54 -7.73 -7.94 -9.08
CA MET A 54 -6.28 -8.15 -9.09
C MET A 54 -5.89 -9.53 -8.54
N TYR A 55 -6.59 -10.03 -7.51
CA TYR A 55 -6.31 -11.33 -6.88
C TYR A 55 -7.15 -12.49 -7.41
N SER A 56 -8.31 -12.20 -8.00
CA SER A 56 -9.13 -13.21 -8.69
C SER A 56 -8.55 -13.48 -10.06
N GLY A 57 -7.33 -14.03 -10.09
CA GLY A 57 -6.86 -14.74 -11.26
C GLY A 57 -7.93 -15.74 -11.64
N ALA A 58 -8.49 -15.60 -12.84
CA ALA A 58 -9.54 -16.47 -13.37
C ALA A 58 -9.24 -17.93 -13.00
N ARG A 59 -10.17 -18.57 -12.30
CA ARG A 59 -10.07 -19.98 -11.89
C ARG A 59 -9.72 -20.81 -13.13
N LEU A 60 -8.61 -21.53 -13.01
CA LEU A 60 -8.00 -22.36 -14.04
C LEU A 60 -8.90 -23.57 -14.32
N ASN A 61 -9.64 -23.54 -15.43
CA ASN A 61 -10.02 -24.79 -16.09
C ASN A 61 -8.89 -25.19 -17.05
N SER A 62 -8.29 -26.32 -16.70
CA SER A 62 -7.53 -27.32 -17.46
C SER A 62 -6.70 -26.92 -18.69
N ALA A 63 -5.43 -27.32 -18.59
CA ALA A 63 -4.49 -27.79 -19.61
C ALA A 63 -4.86 -27.59 -21.09
N GLN A 64 -3.96 -26.96 -21.85
CA GLN A 64 -3.94 -27.18 -23.29
C GLN A 64 -2.51 -27.24 -23.84
N LYS A 65 -2.23 -28.39 -24.44
CA LYS A 65 -1.01 -28.80 -25.13
C LYS A 65 -0.67 -27.74 -26.19
N LEU A 66 0.56 -27.23 -26.15
CA LEU A 66 1.04 -26.18 -27.07
C LEU A 66 1.03 -26.72 -28.51
N ASN A 67 -0.05 -26.46 -29.24
CA ASN A 67 -0.12 -26.65 -30.68
C ASN A 67 0.48 -25.41 -31.37
N GLY A 68 1.07 -25.58 -32.55
CA GLY A 68 1.89 -24.59 -33.27
C GLY A 68 1.18 -23.31 -33.73
N ASN A 69 0.02 -22.95 -33.15
CA ASN A 69 -0.69 -21.73 -33.46
C ASN A 69 -0.06 -20.52 -32.74
N PRO A 70 0.52 -19.55 -33.47
CA PRO A 70 1.18 -18.39 -32.86
C PRO A 70 0.24 -17.52 -32.01
N TRP A 71 -1.07 -17.53 -32.31
CA TRP A 71 -2.06 -16.78 -31.53
C TRP A 71 -2.37 -17.42 -30.17
N GLU A 72 -2.28 -18.74 -30.09
CA GLU A 72 -2.44 -19.48 -28.83
C GLU A 72 -1.20 -19.32 -27.96
N ALA A 73 0.00 -19.37 -28.55
CA ALA A 73 1.25 -19.08 -27.86
C ALA A 73 1.27 -17.65 -27.29
N LYS A 74 0.79 -16.65 -28.06
CA LYS A 74 0.66 -15.26 -27.58
C LYS A 74 -0.32 -15.17 -26.40
N ARG A 75 -1.49 -15.80 -26.49
CA ARG A 75 -2.47 -15.85 -25.39
C ARG A 75 -1.91 -16.55 -24.15
N ALA A 76 -1.17 -17.65 -24.32
CA ALA A 76 -0.51 -18.37 -23.24
C ALA A 76 0.55 -17.49 -22.53
N ARG A 77 1.37 -16.75 -23.28
CA ARG A 77 2.34 -15.79 -22.72
C ARG A 77 1.66 -14.68 -21.92
N MET A 78 0.56 -14.10 -22.44
CA MET A 78 -0.21 -13.10 -21.68
C MET A 78 -0.80 -13.68 -20.39
N ARG A 79 -1.29 -14.92 -20.43
CA ARG A 79 -1.77 -15.63 -19.23
C ARG A 79 -0.64 -15.87 -18.22
N GLN A 80 0.56 -16.23 -18.67
CA GLN A 80 1.71 -16.46 -17.80
C GLN A 80 2.20 -15.15 -17.16
N GLY A 81 2.27 -14.06 -17.93
CA GLY A 81 2.56 -12.72 -17.39
C GLY A 81 1.56 -12.31 -16.31
N ASN A 82 0.26 -12.51 -16.55
CA ASN A 82 -0.77 -12.25 -15.55
C ASN A 82 -0.59 -13.08 -14.27
N LYS A 83 -0.20 -14.36 -14.37
CA LYS A 83 0.08 -15.22 -13.20
C LYS A 83 1.26 -14.70 -12.38
N GLN A 84 2.33 -14.26 -13.02
CA GLN A 84 3.49 -13.72 -12.34
C GLN A 84 3.16 -12.41 -11.60
N THR A 85 2.40 -11.52 -12.26
CA THR A 85 1.89 -10.31 -11.62
C THR A 85 0.94 -10.61 -10.47
N LEU A 86 0.05 -11.61 -10.61
CA LEU A 86 -0.81 -12.10 -9.53
C LEU A 86 0.00 -12.59 -8.32
N GLN A 87 1.05 -13.36 -8.54
CA GLN A 87 1.92 -13.86 -7.47
C GLN A 87 2.68 -12.74 -6.76
N GLN A 88 3.25 -11.79 -7.52
CA GLN A 88 3.95 -10.64 -6.96
C GLN A 88 3.01 -9.76 -6.13
N ASN A 89 1.82 -9.47 -6.68
CA ASN A 89 0.86 -8.61 -6.02
C ASN A 89 0.23 -9.26 -4.78
N ASN A 90 0.19 -10.59 -4.68
CA ASN A 90 -0.33 -11.34 -3.52
C ASN A 90 0.65 -11.39 -2.34
N THR A 91 1.45 -10.34 -2.17
CA THR A 91 2.31 -10.10 -1.01
C THR A 91 2.03 -8.69 -0.50
N TRP A 92 2.31 -8.40 0.77
CA TRP A 92 2.15 -7.04 1.30
C TRP A 92 2.94 -6.01 0.49
N GLY A 93 4.18 -6.35 0.12
CA GLY A 93 5.05 -5.50 -0.71
C GLY A 93 4.45 -5.24 -2.10
N GLY A 94 4.04 -6.29 -2.82
CA GLY A 94 3.45 -6.12 -4.15
C GLY A 94 2.08 -5.43 -4.14
N CYS A 95 1.30 -5.60 -3.06
CA CYS A 95 0.07 -4.86 -2.86
C CYS A 95 0.35 -3.35 -2.76
N ARG A 96 1.36 -2.95 -1.97
CA ARG A 96 1.75 -1.53 -1.85
C ARG A 96 2.35 -0.98 -3.14
N GLU A 97 3.17 -1.77 -3.83
CA GLU A 97 3.72 -1.39 -5.14
C GLU A 97 2.61 -1.13 -6.17
N TYR A 98 1.58 -1.98 -6.19
CA TYR A 98 0.39 -1.74 -7.01
C TYR A 98 -0.33 -0.44 -6.62
N SER A 99 -0.49 -0.16 -5.33
CA SER A 99 -1.08 1.09 -4.84
C SER A 99 -0.29 2.31 -5.31
N TYR A 100 1.04 2.28 -5.25
CA TYR A 100 1.91 3.33 -5.78
C TYR A 100 1.73 3.51 -7.29
N LYS A 101 1.73 2.42 -8.06
CA LYS A 101 1.50 2.47 -9.50
C LYS A 101 0.15 3.10 -9.86
N MET A 102 -0.89 2.81 -9.08
CA MET A 102 -2.21 3.41 -9.28
C MET A 102 -2.25 4.90 -8.94
N ARG A 103 -1.49 5.32 -7.93
CA ARG A 103 -1.31 6.74 -7.61
C ARG A 103 -0.65 7.49 -8.77
N ASP A 104 0.45 6.96 -9.30
CA ASP A 104 1.17 7.59 -10.41
C ASP A 104 0.31 7.66 -11.69
N GLN A 105 -0.50 6.62 -11.95
CA GLN A 105 -1.48 6.65 -13.04
C GLN A 105 -2.59 7.70 -12.84
N CYS A 106 -3.01 7.94 -11.60
CA CYS A 106 -3.98 8.98 -11.29
C CYS A 106 -3.41 10.37 -11.66
N TYR A 107 -2.17 10.63 -11.25
CA TYR A 107 -1.46 11.86 -11.60
C TYR A 107 -1.23 12.00 -13.11
N ALA A 108 -0.80 10.92 -13.79
CA ALA A 108 -0.57 10.94 -15.23
C ALA A 108 -1.85 11.21 -16.05
N ARG A 109 -3.03 10.90 -15.50
CA ARG A 109 -4.33 11.20 -16.11
C ARG A 109 -4.85 12.61 -15.78
N GLY A 110 -4.06 13.43 -15.08
CA GLY A 110 -4.46 14.77 -14.65
C GLY A 110 -5.43 14.78 -13.47
N GLY A 111 -5.46 13.71 -12.66
CA GLY A 111 -6.25 13.69 -11.43
C GLY A 111 -5.75 14.72 -10.42
N ASP A 112 -6.67 15.26 -9.61
CA ASP A 112 -6.30 16.18 -8.54
C ASP A 112 -5.50 15.46 -7.44
N ALA A 113 -4.51 16.15 -6.87
CA ALA A 113 -3.61 15.56 -5.89
C ALA A 113 -4.37 14.98 -4.70
N TYR A 114 -5.36 15.71 -4.19
CA TYR A 114 -6.16 15.27 -3.05
C TYR A 114 -6.85 13.94 -3.31
N THR A 115 -7.53 13.80 -4.44
CA THR A 115 -8.18 12.55 -4.82
C THR A 115 -7.16 11.45 -5.03
N CYS A 116 -6.06 11.70 -5.76
CA CYS A 116 -5.06 10.69 -6.02
C CYS A 116 -4.43 10.15 -4.73
N GLU A 117 -4.04 11.02 -3.79
CA GLU A 117 -3.51 10.61 -2.48
C GLU A 117 -4.58 9.92 -1.62
N ARG A 118 -5.82 10.44 -1.56
CA ARG A 118 -6.90 9.83 -0.77
C ARG A 118 -7.19 8.38 -1.21
N TYR A 119 -7.23 8.16 -2.52
CA TYR A 119 -7.38 6.81 -3.06
C TYR A 119 -6.13 5.96 -2.87
N TYR A 120 -4.94 6.55 -2.84
CA TYR A 120 -3.70 5.82 -2.52
C TYR A 120 -3.70 5.33 -1.07
N ASP A 121 -4.02 6.21 -0.10
CA ASP A 121 -4.12 5.85 1.32
C ASP A 121 -5.12 4.72 1.54
N ALA A 122 -6.32 4.82 0.95
CA ALA A 122 -7.32 3.76 1.04
C ALA A 122 -6.84 2.42 0.46
N ARG A 123 -5.97 2.43 -0.56
CA ARG A 123 -5.38 1.21 -1.10
C ARG A 123 -4.28 0.66 -0.18
N VAL A 124 -3.49 1.53 0.46
CA VAL A 124 -2.50 1.14 1.46
C VAL A 124 -3.18 0.52 2.69
N ASP A 125 -4.27 1.12 3.17
CA ASP A 125 -5.06 0.59 4.28
C ASP A 125 -5.59 -0.80 3.94
N TYR A 126 -6.14 -0.98 2.74
CA TYR A 126 -6.56 -2.30 2.27
C TYR A 126 -5.41 -3.33 2.27
N CYS A 127 -4.20 -2.93 1.84
CA CYS A 127 -3.03 -3.82 1.89
C CYS A 127 -2.63 -4.19 3.33
N ASN A 128 -2.71 -3.24 4.26
CA ASN A 128 -2.42 -3.48 5.66
C ASN A 128 -3.46 -4.44 6.27
N GLU A 129 -4.75 -4.20 6.06
CA GLU A 129 -5.83 -5.08 6.54
C GLU A 129 -5.74 -6.50 5.96
N LYS A 130 -5.31 -6.63 4.70
CA LYS A 130 -5.31 -7.92 3.99
C LYS A 130 -4.15 -8.84 4.40
N PHE A 131 -3.02 -8.27 4.82
CA PHE A 131 -1.77 -8.99 5.09
C PHE A 131 -1.26 -8.79 6.54
N GLN A 132 -2.11 -8.28 7.43
CA GLN A 132 -1.87 -8.21 8.88
C GLN A 132 -1.83 -9.60 9.53
#